data_AF-A0A530ZL08-F1
#
_entry.id   AF-A0A530ZL08-F1
#
_cell.length_a   1.000
_cell.length_b   1.000
_cell.length_c   1.000
_cell.angle_alpha   90.00
_cell.angle_beta   90.00
_cell.angle_gamma   90.00
#
_symmetry.space_group_name_H-M   'P 1'
#
loop_
_entity.id
_entity.type
_entity.pdbx_description
1 polymer ?
#
loop_
_entity_poly.entity_id
_entity_poly.type
_entity_poly.pdbx_seq_one_letter_code
_entity_poly.pdbx_strand_id
1 'polypeptide(L)' 'TIRGRAKRFAKIAGEMVSLGAVEMLVQSLWPEEHHAVVAVPDKRRGERIVLVTTANDADPDELRTFGKKAGAAELMV' A
#
# COMPACT_ATOMS: atom_id res chain seq x y z
N THR A 1 -20.90 21.89 -1.82
CA THR A 1 -20.71 21.51 -0.40
C THR A 1 -19.87 20.24 -0.32
N ILE A 2 -18.82 20.22 0.50
CA ILE A 2 -17.97 19.02 0.71
C ILE A 2 -18.73 18.02 1.59
N ARG A 3 -18.87 16.76 1.15
CA ARG A 3 -19.63 15.71 1.88
C ARG A 3 -18.81 14.86 2.84
N GLY A 4 -17.49 15.05 2.88
CA GLY A 4 -16.56 14.29 3.70
C GLY A 4 -15.27 13.97 2.95
N ARG A 5 -14.34 13.28 3.63
CA ARG A 5 -13.10 12.76 3.05
C ARG A 5 -13.21 11.24 2.94
N ALA A 6 -12.75 10.69 1.82
CA ALA A 6 -12.65 9.25 1.66
C ALA A 6 -11.76 8.66 2.76
N LYS A 7 -12.26 7.65 3.47
CA LYS A 7 -11.48 6.91 4.46
C LYS A 7 -10.53 5.98 3.70
N ARG A 8 -9.23 6.32 3.66
CA ARG A 8 -8.18 5.61 2.90
C ARG A 8 -7.46 4.56 3.77
N PHE A 9 -8.22 3.59 4.28
CA PHE A 9 -7.69 2.51 5.11
C PHE A 9 -8.22 1.16 4.64
N ALA A 10 -7.37 0.13 4.60
CA ALA A 10 -7.77 -1.26 4.50
C ALA A 10 -7.86 -1.89 5.89
N LYS A 11 -8.81 -2.78 6.09
CA LYS A 11 -8.96 -3.60 7.29
C LYS A 11 -8.59 -5.05 6.97
N ILE A 12 -7.33 -5.39 7.22
CA ILE A 12 -6.75 -6.69 6.90
C ILE A 12 -6.66 -7.51 8.18
N ALA A 13 -7.40 -8.62 8.27
CA ALA A 13 -7.38 -9.51 9.44
C ALA A 13 -7.58 -8.81 10.80
N GLY A 14 -8.34 -7.71 10.82
CA GLY A 14 -8.61 -6.91 12.02
C GLY A 14 -7.66 -5.72 12.22
N GLU A 15 -6.53 -5.67 11.51
CA GLU A 15 -5.60 -4.54 11.52
C GLU A 15 -6.02 -3.45 10.54
N MET A 16 -5.87 -2.18 10.93
CA MET A 16 -6.09 -1.04 10.04
C MET A 16 -4.78 -0.60 9.38
N VAL A 17 -4.70 -0.73 8.07
CA VAL A 17 -3.53 -0.34 7.27
C VAL A 17 -3.86 0.93 6.47
N SER A 18 -3.02 1.96 6.58
CA SER A 18 -3.18 3.23 5.86
C SER A 18 -2.72 3.08 4.41
N LEU A 19 -3.63 3.25 3.44
CA LEU A 19 -3.29 3.15 2.02
C LEU A 19 -2.32 4.27 1.60
N GLY A 20 -2.51 5.48 2.15
CA GLY A 20 -1.63 6.62 1.87
C GLY A 20 -0.22 6.43 2.41
N ALA A 21 -0.06 5.74 3.54
CA ALA A 21 1.28 5.44 4.07
C ALA A 21 2.04 4.47 3.14
N VAL A 22 1.34 3.48 2.59
CA VAL A 22 1.92 2.56 1.60
C VAL A 22 2.25 3.30 0.30
N GLU A 23 1.38 4.18 -0.20
CA GLU A 23 1.68 5.01 -1.37
C GLU A 23 2.93 5.87 -1.18
N MET A 24 3.08 6.53 -0.03
CA MET A 24 4.28 7.33 0.26
C MET A 24 5.55 6.48 0.34
N LEU A 25 5.46 5.27 0.89
CA LEU A 25 6.58 4.33 0.94
C LEU A 25 7.03 3.95 -0.48
N VAL A 26 6.08 3.57 -1.34
CA VAL A 26 6.36 3.19 -2.73
C VAL A 26 6.88 4.39 -3.53
N GLN A 27 6.30 5.58 -3.34
CA GLN A 27 6.79 6.80 -3.97
C GLN A 27 8.22 7.13 -3.54
N SER A 28 8.59 6.82 -2.30
CA SER A 28 9.95 7.05 -1.81
C SER A 28 10.96 6.06 -2.42
N LEU A 29 10.51 4.87 -2.80
CA LEU A 29 11.33 3.86 -3.48
C LEU A 29 11.48 4.17 -4.97
N TRP A 30 10.38 4.47 -5.66
CA TRP A 30 10.34 4.78 -7.09
C TRP A 30 9.76 6.19 -7.33
N PRO A 31 10.55 7.26 -7.12
CA PRO A 31 10.07 8.64 -7.08
C PRO A 31 9.62 9.21 -8.42
N GLU A 32 10.15 8.71 -9.53
CA GLU A 32 9.81 9.17 -10.88
C GLU A 32 8.57 8.48 -11.47
N GLU A 33 7.99 7.55 -10.72
CA GLU A 33 6.89 6.69 -11.17
C GLU A 33 5.58 7.06 -10.47
N HIS A 34 4.46 6.65 -11.06
CA HIS A 34 3.13 6.87 -10.52
C HIS A 34 2.60 5.61 -9.83
N HIS A 35 2.06 5.79 -8.63
CA HIS A 35 1.60 4.69 -7.79
C HIS A 35 0.19 4.94 -7.26
N ALA A 36 -0.60 3.88 -7.18
CA ALA A 36 -1.90 3.90 -6.51
C ALA A 36 -2.06 2.62 -5.69
N VAL A 37 -2.54 2.77 -4.46
CA VAL A 37 -2.77 1.64 -3.56
C VAL A 37 -4.26 1.55 -3.25
N VAL A 38 -4.82 0.37 -3.51
CA VAL A 38 -6.26 0.11 -3.33
C VAL A 38 -6.49 -1.08 -2.41
N ALA A 39 -7.56 -1.00 -1.61
CA ALA A 39 -8.07 -2.14 -0.86
C ALA A 39 -9.05 -2.91 -1.74
N VAL A 40 -8.92 -4.23 -1.79
CA VAL A 40 -9.88 -5.12 -2.46
C VAL A 40 -10.35 -6.20 -1.50
N PRO A 41 -11.60 -6.70 -1.64
CA PRO A 41 -12.10 -7.79 -0.80
C PRO A 41 -11.22 -9.05 -0.92
N ASP A 42 -10.98 -9.71 0.21
CA ASP A 42 -10.25 -10.97 0.29
C ASP A 42 -11.02 -11.98 1.14
N LYS A 43 -11.21 -13.20 0.64
CA LYS A 43 -12.02 -14.23 1.31
C LYS A 43 -11.43 -14.72 2.63
N ARG A 44 -10.13 -14.56 2.86
CA ARG A 44 -9.43 -15.06 4.06
C ARG A 44 -9.24 -13.97 5.10
N ARG A 45 -8.85 -12.77 4.67
CA ARG A 45 -8.47 -11.66 5.57
C ARG A 45 -9.47 -10.50 5.60
N GLY A 46 -10.59 -10.61 4.89
CA GLY A 46 -11.59 -9.55 4.73
C GLY A 46 -11.20 -8.61 3.61
N GLU A 47 -10.03 -7.98 3.72
CA GLU A 47 -9.44 -7.15 2.67
C GLU A 47 -7.97 -7.51 2.44
N ARG A 48 -7.46 -7.18 1.25
CA ARG A 48 -6.04 -7.17 0.91
C ARG A 48 -5.70 -5.87 0.18
N ILE A 49 -4.42 -5.53 0.16
CA ILE A 49 -3.92 -4.37 -0.56
C ILE A 49 -3.41 -4.80 -1.93
N VAL A 50 -3.68 -3.97 -2.94
CA VAL A 50 -3.09 -4.08 -4.28
C VAL A 50 -2.38 -2.77 -4.59
N LEU A 51 -1.11 -2.87 -4.97
CA LEU A 51 -0.33 -1.77 -5.53
C LEU A 51 -0.46 -1.82 -7.06
N VAL A 52 -0.77 -0.67 -7.66
CA VAL A 52 -0.69 -0.42 -9.09
C VAL A 52 0.40 0.62 -9.31
N THR A 53 1.33 0.35 -10.22
CA THR A 53 2.49 1.21 -10.47
C THR A 53 2.81 1.30 -11.97
N THR A 54 3.40 2.42 -12.40
CA THR A 54 3.99 2.59 -13.74
C THR A 54 5.46 2.13 -13.81
N ALA A 55 6.08 1.81 -12.67
CA ALA A 55 7.43 1.27 -12.61
C ALA A 55 7.48 -0.10 -13.29
N ASN A 56 8.01 -0.16 -14.52
CA ASN A 56 8.00 -1.38 -15.34
C ASN A 56 8.85 -2.52 -14.74
N ASP A 57 9.94 -2.16 -14.05
CA ASP A 57 10.88 -3.10 -13.44
C ASP A 57 10.66 -3.24 -11.91
N ALA A 58 9.44 -2.93 -11.43
CA ALA A 58 9.11 -3.02 -10.02
C ALA A 58 9.26 -4.45 -9.47
N ASP A 59 10.20 -4.64 -8.55
CA ASP A 59 10.41 -5.90 -7.84
C ASP A 59 9.72 -5.88 -6.46
N PRO A 60 8.79 -6.82 -6.18
CA PRO A 60 8.20 -6.97 -4.85
C PRO A 60 9.22 -7.15 -3.71
N ASP A 61 10.36 -7.80 -3.97
CA ASP A 61 11.37 -8.04 -2.93
C ASP A 61 12.17 -6.78 -2.58
N GLU A 62 12.35 -5.88 -3.56
CA GLU A 62 12.90 -4.53 -3.33
C GLU A 62 11.97 -3.73 -2.41
N LEU A 63 10.67 -3.75 -2.69
CA LEU A 63 9.66 -3.08 -1.86
C LEU A 63 9.61 -3.64 -0.43
N ARG A 64 9.67 -4.96 -0.26
CA ARG A 64 9.73 -5.59 1.07
C ARG A 64 10.98 -5.18 1.84
N THR A 65 12.13 -5.20 1.17
CA THR A 65 13.41 -4.83 1.78
C THR A 65 13.43 -3.37 2.18
N PHE A 66 12.93 -2.49 1.31
CA PHE A 66 12.81 -1.07 1.59
C PHE A 66 11.84 -0.79 2.74
N GLY A 67 10.66 -1.42 2.73
CA GLY A 67 9.67 -1.30 3.80
C GLY A 67 10.20 -1.70 5.17
N LYS A 68 10.94 -2.82 5.25
CA LYS A 68 11.61 -3.27 6.49
C LYS A 68 12.62 -2.24 7.01
N LYS A 69 13.42 -1.64 6.11
CA LYS A 69 14.37 -0.58 6.47
C LYS A 69 13.69 0.71 6.94
N ALA A 70 12.54 1.04 6.34
CA ALA A 70 11.74 2.21 6.68
C ALA A 70 10.91 2.05 7.97
N GLY A 71 10.99 0.89 8.65
CA GLY A 71 10.21 0.61 9.85
C GLY A 71 8.71 0.43 9.58
N ALA A 72 8.32 0.25 8.31
CA ALA A 72 6.96 -0.18 8.00
C ALA A 72 6.83 -1.62 8.53
N ALA A 73 5.95 -1.80 9.53
CA ALA A 73 5.58 -3.12 10.04
C ALA A 73 5.31 -4.06 8.86
N GLU A 74 5.78 -5.31 8.95
CA GLU A 74 5.82 -6.25 7.82
C GLU A 74 4.55 -6.15 6.97
N LEU A 75 4.67 -5.42 5.86
CA LEU A 75 3.66 -5.44 4.82
C LEU A 75 3.71 -6.87 4.30
N MET A 76 2.79 -7.69 4.80
CA MET A 76 2.49 -9.00 4.25
C MET A 76 1.88 -8.80 2.86
N VAL A 77 2.70 -8.36 1.91
CA VAL A 77 2.48 -8.52 0.48
C VAL A 77 2.64 -10.00 0.15
#